data_AF-A0A9E3U0R0-F1
#
_entry.id   AF-A0A9E3U0R0-F1
#
_cell.length_a   1.000
_cell.length_b   1.000
_cell.length_c   1.000
_cell.angle_alpha   90.00
_cell.angle_beta   90.00
_cell.angle_gamma   90.00
#
_symmetry.space_group_name_H-M   'P 1'
#
loop_
_entity.id
_entity.type
_entity.pdbx_description
1 polymer ?
#
loop_
_entity_poly.entity_id
_entity_poly.type
_entity_poly.pdbx_seq_one_letter_code
_entity_poly.pdbx_strand_id
1 'polypeptide(L)' 'MTIAEVKPGKTRIGWIGTGVMGRSMCGHLIDKGFSATVYNRSKDKAQALLDKG' A
#
# COMPACT_ATOMS: atom_id res chain seq x y z
N MET A 1 -4.09 -25.90 6.76
CA MET A 1 -4.52 -24.49 6.73
C MET A 1 -4.39 -24.00 5.29
N THR A 2 -5.48 -23.65 4.63
CA THR A 2 -5.45 -23.01 3.31
C THR A 2 -5.28 -21.51 3.52
N ILE A 3 -4.14 -20.97 3.07
CA ILE A 3 -3.92 -19.53 3.02
C ILE A 3 -4.77 -18.95 1.88
N ALA A 4 -5.51 -17.88 2.16
CA ALA A 4 -6.29 -17.19 1.15
C ALA A 4 -5.37 -16.64 0.05
N GLU A 5 -5.76 -16.83 -1.20
CA GLU A 5 -5.00 -16.35 -2.35
C GLU A 5 -5.00 -14.82 -2.41
N VAL A 6 -3.82 -14.22 -2.50
CA VAL A 6 -3.64 -12.76 -2.57
C VAL A 6 -3.60 -12.33 -4.04
N LYS A 7 -4.59 -11.55 -4.48
CA LYS A 7 -4.72 -11.11 -5.87
C LYS A 7 -4.99 -9.60 -5.97
N PRO A 8 -4.38 -8.90 -6.95
CA PRO A 8 -4.78 -7.53 -7.31
C PRO A 8 -6.27 -7.43 -7.61
N GLY A 9 -6.88 -6.28 -7.35
CA GLY A 9 -8.32 -6.03 -7.56
C GLY A 9 -9.29 -6.77 -6.62
N LYS A 10 -8.81 -7.77 -5.86
CA LYS A 10 -9.61 -8.52 -4.87
C LYS A 10 -9.15 -8.26 -3.45
N THR A 11 -7.85 -8.32 -3.21
CA THR A 11 -7.27 -8.18 -1.87
C THR A 11 -6.91 -6.71 -1.62
N ARG A 12 -7.49 -6.11 -0.58
CA ARG A 12 -7.06 -4.81 -0.07
C ARG A 12 -5.91 -4.99 0.93
N ILE A 13 -4.86 -4.19 0.82
CA ILE A 13 -3.72 -4.22 1.73
C ILE A 13 -3.80 -3.08 2.74
N GLY A 14 -3.40 -3.34 3.99
CA GLY A 14 -3.12 -2.30 4.98
C GLY A 14 -1.63 -2.03 5.03
N TRP A 15 -1.23 -0.76 5.03
CA TRP A 15 0.17 -0.36 5.07
C TRP A 15 0.43 0.65 6.19
N ILE A 16 1.35 0.33 7.11
CA ILE A 16 1.73 1.22 8.22
C ILE A 16 3.18 1.63 8.04
N GLY A 17 3.41 2.92 7.85
CA GLY A 17 4.74 3.49 7.70
C GLY A 17 5.16 3.70 6.23
N THR A 18 5.29 4.97 5.84
CA THR A 18 5.67 5.38 4.48
C THR A 18 7.03 6.07 4.45
N GLY A 19 8.01 5.48 5.17
CA GLY A 19 9.40 5.92 5.13
C GLY A 19 10.07 5.62 3.78
N VAL A 20 11.40 5.75 3.73
CA VAL A 20 12.22 5.59 2.50
C VAL A 20 11.86 4.30 1.75
N MET A 21 11.84 3.17 2.45
CA MET A 21 11.52 1.87 1.85
C MET A 21 10.00 1.67 1.69
N GLY A 22 9.23 1.99 2.73
CA GLY A 22 7.80 1.68 2.79
C GLY A 22 6.99 2.37 1.69
N ARG A 23 7.38 3.59 1.29
CA ARG A 23 6.79 4.32 0.17
C ARG A 23 6.94 3.54 -1.14
N SER A 24 8.15 3.09 -1.49
CA SER A 24 8.37 2.38 -2.76
C SER A 24 7.70 1.01 -2.76
N MET A 25 7.74 0.28 -1.65
CA MET A 25 7.11 -1.04 -1.54
C MET A 25 5.58 -0.96 -1.72
N CYS A 26 4.92 -0.06 -0.99
CA CYS A 26 3.48 0.14 -1.12
C CYS A 26 3.14 0.62 -2.54
N GLY A 27 3.94 1.53 -3.10
CA GLY A 27 3.81 2.01 -4.46
C GLY A 27 3.81 0.87 -5.50
N HIS A 28 4.75 -0.07 -5.41
CA HIS A 28 4.78 -1.22 -6.33
C HIS A 28 3.54 -2.12 -6.24
N LEU A 29 2.92 -2.23 -5.06
CA LEU A 29 1.69 -2.99 -4.89
C LEU A 29 0.51 -2.25 -5.52
N ILE A 30 0.41 -0.94 -5.32
CA ILE A 30 -0.59 -0.09 -5.97
C ILE A 30 -0.44 -0.16 -7.49
N ASP A 31 0.79 -0.03 -8.01
CA ASP A 31 1.10 -0.12 -9.45
C ASP A 31 0.73 -1.50 -10.04
N LYS A 32 0.75 -2.56 -9.22
CA LYS A 32 0.29 -3.91 -9.60
C LYS A 32 -1.23 -4.11 -9.49
N GLY A 33 -1.99 -3.09 -9.11
CA GLY A 33 -3.44 -3.11 -9.02
C GLY A 33 -4.00 -3.51 -7.64
N PHE A 34 -3.19 -3.46 -6.58
CA PHE A 34 -3.72 -3.61 -5.22
C PHE A 34 -4.30 -2.29 -4.71
N SER A 35 -5.48 -2.33 -4.10
CA SER A 35 -5.96 -1.21 -3.30
C SER A 35 -5.27 -1.21 -1.94
N ALA A 36 -4.80 -0.05 -1.48
CA ALA A 36 -4.12 0.09 -0.20
C ALA A 36 -4.86 1.06 0.73
N THR A 37 -4.84 0.76 2.03
CA THR A 37 -5.15 1.72 3.09
C THR A 37 -3.86 2.03 3.83
N VAL A 38 -3.46 3.30 3.84
CA VAL A 38 -2.14 3.70 4.35
C VAL A 38 -2.31 4.51 5.63
N TYR A 39 -1.50 4.17 6.63
CA TYR A 39 -1.33 4.97 7.84
C TYR A 39 0.14 5.36 8.00
N ASN A 40 0.39 6.63 8.30
CA ASN A 40 1.70 7.12 8.68
C ASN A 40 1.56 8.21 9.73
N ARG A 41 2.49 8.25 10.69
CA ARG A 41 2.50 9.28 11.75
C ARG A 41 2.54 10.71 11.17
N SER A 42 3.28 10.89 10.09
CA SER A 42 3.41 12.18 9.39
C SER A 42 2.67 12.07 8.05
N LYS A 43 1.52 12.75 7.92
CA LYS A 43 0.61 12.61 6.77
C LYS A 43 1.27 13.00 5.45
N ASP A 44 2.11 14.02 5.46
CA ASP A 44 2.93 14.50 4.33
C ASP A 44 3.74 13.38 3.67
N LYS A 45 4.27 12.44 4.44
CA LYS A 45 5.07 11.33 3.90
C LYS A 45 4.23 10.26 3.20
N ALA A 46 2.91 10.26 3.38
CA ALA A 46 2.00 9.37 2.66
C ALA A 46 1.50 9.99 1.35
N GLN A 47 1.71 11.29 1.14
CA GLN A 47 1.10 12.04 0.03
C GLN A 47 1.37 11.40 -1.33
N ALA A 48 2.61 11.01 -1.61
CA ALA A 48 2.96 10.39 -2.88
C ALA A 48 2.31 9.01 -3.13
N LEU A 49 1.82 8.33 -2.09
CA LEU A 49 0.99 7.13 -2.26
C LEU A 49 -0.47 7.50 -2.49
N LEU A 50 -0.97 8.54 -1.79
CA LEU A 50 -2.32 9.06 -2.00
C LEU A 50 -2.51 9.61 -3.42
N ASP A 51 -1.47 10.25 -3.99
CA ASP A 51 -1.49 10.76 -5.36
C ASP A 51 -1.56 9.64 -6.42
N LYS A 52 -1.25 8.39 -6.04
CA LYS A 52 -1.33 7.22 -6.93
C LYS A 52 -2.71 6.53 -6.92
N GLY A 53 -3.59 6.82 -5.97
CA GLY A 53 -4.93 6.20 -5.87
C GLY A 53 -5.39 5.93 -4.45
#